data_AF-A0A0Q9L953-F1
#
_entry.id   AF-A0A0Q9L953-F1
#
_cell.length_a   1.000
_cell.length_b   1.000
_cell.length_c   1.000
_cell.angle_alpha   90.00
_cell.angle_beta   90.00
_cell.angle_gamma   90.00
#
_symmetry.space_group_name_H-M   'P 1'
#
loop_
_entity.id
_entity.type
_entity.pdbx_description
1 polymer ?
#
loop_
_entity_poly.entity_id
_entity_poly.type
_entity_poly.pdbx_seq_one_letter_code
_entity_poly.pdbx_strand_id
1 'polypeptide(L)'
;MKMTQKELSHLIFLSEVVLTGKKKSLMDETLQCLLYIVKSVEEVELPNTVVDQIESLTALIESDLRNENERIQEIRGHLDWSQKGRRKQQD
;
A
#
# COMPACT_ATOMS: atom_id res chain seq x y z
N MET A 1 9.67 24.97 -5.26
CA MET A 1 10.59 24.40 -6.26
C MET A 1 9.78 23.57 -7.24
N LYS A 2 10.21 23.44 -8.51
CA LYS A 2 9.57 22.60 -9.52
C LYS A 2 10.49 21.42 -9.82
N MET A 3 9.94 20.20 -9.90
CA MET A 3 10.67 19.07 -10.48
C MET A 3 10.61 19.15 -12.01
N THR A 4 11.73 18.83 -12.64
CA THR A 4 11.90 18.81 -14.09
C THR A 4 11.55 17.43 -14.66
N GLN A 5 11.28 17.37 -15.97
CA GLN A 5 11.08 16.11 -16.67
C GLN A 5 12.27 15.15 -16.51
N LYS A 6 13.50 15.67 -16.49
CA LYS A 6 14.71 14.87 -16.26
C LYS A 6 14.70 14.19 -14.89
N GLU A 7 14.28 14.91 -13.84
CA GLU A 7 14.20 14.37 -12.48
C GLU A 7 13.08 13.33 -12.37
N LEU A 8 11.94 13.55 -13.04
CA LEU A 8 10.85 12.57 -13.11
C LEU A 8 11.28 11.31 -13.87
N SER A 9 11.95 11.43 -15.03
CA SER A 9 12.50 10.29 -15.76
C SER A 9 13.49 9.49 -14.93
N HIS A 10 14.33 10.17 -14.13
CA HIS A 10 15.24 9.49 -13.22
C HIS A 10 14.47 8.68 -12.17
N LEU A 11 13.43 9.25 -11.56
CA LEU A 11 12.63 8.55 -10.57
C LEU A 11 11.89 7.34 -11.15
N ILE A 12 11.40 7.43 -12.39
CA ILE A 12 10.82 6.28 -13.11
C ILE A 12 11.87 5.16 -13.23
N PHE A 13 13.06 5.49 -13.72
CA PHE A 13 14.15 4.53 -13.83
C PHE A 13 14.50 3.86 -12.49
N LEU A 14 14.62 4.64 -11.42
CA LEU A 14 14.89 4.06 -10.08
C LEU A 14 13.77 3.13 -9.62
N SER A 15 12.51 3.52 -9.85
CA SER A 15 11.35 2.71 -9.49
C SER A 15 11.35 1.38 -10.22
N GLU A 16 11.66 1.37 -11.51
CA GLU A 16 11.81 0.15 -12.32
C GLU A 16 12.94 -0.74 -11.81
N VAL A 17 14.12 -0.17 -11.50
CA VAL A 17 15.25 -0.92 -10.94
C VAL A 17 14.90 -1.54 -9.58
N VAL A 18 14.19 -0.82 -8.72
CA VAL A 18 13.74 -1.33 -7.41
C VAL A 18 12.75 -2.48 -7.57
N LEU A 19 11.76 -2.33 -8.45
CA LEU A 19 10.74 -3.36 -8.73
C LEU A 19 11.36 -4.60 -9.37
N THR A 20 12.08 -4.45 -10.47
CA THR A 20 12.69 -5.56 -11.21
C THR A 20 13.76 -6.27 -10.38
N GLY A 21 14.56 -5.52 -9.63
CA GLY A 21 15.58 -6.02 -8.72
C GLY A 21 15.04 -6.56 -7.40
N LYS A 22 13.72 -6.51 -7.16
CA LYS A 22 13.05 -6.89 -5.91
C LYS A 22 13.73 -6.31 -4.66
N LYS A 23 14.17 -5.05 -4.74
CA LYS A 23 14.96 -4.37 -3.69
C LYS A 23 14.06 -3.90 -2.55
N LYS A 24 13.61 -4.82 -1.71
CA LYS A 24 12.68 -4.54 -0.59
C LYS A 24 13.13 -3.37 0.30
N SER A 25 14.43 -3.25 0.57
CA SER A 25 14.99 -2.18 1.41
C SER A 25 14.91 -0.78 0.81
N LEU A 26 14.48 -0.63 -0.44
CA LEU A 26 14.33 0.66 -1.13
C LEU A 26 12.88 0.90 -1.57
N MET A 27 11.97 -0.05 -1.30
CA MET A 27 10.59 0.05 -1.73
C MET A 27 9.86 1.16 -1.00
N ASP A 28 10.10 1.31 0.31
CA ASP A 28 9.44 2.32 1.14
C ASP A 28 9.79 3.73 0.68
N GLU A 29 11.08 4.03 0.46
CA GLU A 29 11.53 5.33 -0.04
C GLU A 29 10.98 5.62 -1.43
N THR A 30 10.95 4.62 -2.30
CA THR A 30 10.41 4.75 -3.66
C THR A 30 8.91 5.05 -3.62
N LEU A 31 8.14 4.30 -2.83
CA LEU A 31 6.71 4.53 -2.63
C LEU A 31 6.45 5.90 -2.02
N GLN A 32 7.28 6.34 -1.07
CA GLN A 32 7.15 7.64 -0.44
C GLN A 32 7.37 8.78 -1.45
N CYS A 33 8.34 8.66 -2.35
CA CYS A 33 8.54 9.62 -3.44
C CYS A 33 7.32 9.70 -4.37
N LEU A 34 6.80 8.55 -4.81
CA LEU A 34 5.63 8.49 -5.69
C LEU A 34 4.38 9.05 -5.01
N LEU A 35 4.18 8.75 -3.74
CA LEU A 35 3.06 9.28 -2.95
C LEU A 35 3.09 10.81 -2.88
N TYR A 36 4.26 11.42 -2.69
CA TYR A 36 4.35 12.88 -2.67
C TYR A 36 4.05 13.54 -4.01
N ILE A 37 4.42 12.89 -5.11
CA ILE A 37 4.07 13.34 -6.46
C ILE A 37 2.55 13.27 -6.65
N VAL A 38 1.94 12.12 -6.39
CA VAL A 38 0.48 11.93 -6.55
C VAL A 38 -0.31 12.89 -5.66
N LYS A 39 0.12 13.12 -4.41
CA LYS A 39 -0.51 14.12 -3.51
C LYS A 39 -0.46 15.55 -4.05
N SER A 40 0.46 15.85 -4.95
CA SER A 40 0.65 17.19 -5.51
C SER A 40 -0.09 17.37 -6.84
N VAL A 41 -0.79 16.35 -7.34
CA VAL A 41 -1.53 16.35 -8.59
C VAL A 41 -3.02 16.19 -8.28
N GLU A 42 -3.85 17.16 -8.67
CA GLU A 42 -5.30 17.12 -8.44
C GLU A 42 -6.01 16.22 -9.46
N GLU A 43 -5.61 16.29 -10.72
CA GLU A 43 -6.15 15.48 -11.83
C GLU A 43 -5.04 15.20 -12.85
N VAL A 44 -5.11 14.03 -13.50
CA VAL A 44 -4.17 13.62 -14.55
C VAL A 44 -4.91 12.88 -15.66
N GLU A 45 -4.70 13.29 -16.90
CA GLU A 45 -5.16 12.55 -18.07
C GLU A 45 -4.21 11.38 -18.36
N LEU A 46 -4.76 10.16 -18.38
CA LEU A 46 -4.01 8.93 -18.64
C LEU A 46 -4.68 8.11 -19.75
N PRO A 47 -3.91 7.32 -20.50
CA PRO A 47 -4.48 6.34 -21.41
C PRO A 47 -5.36 5.33 -20.65
N ASN A 48 -6.49 4.91 -21.23
CA ASN A 48 -7.41 3.94 -20.59
C ASN A 48 -6.69 2.69 -20.08
N THR A 49 -5.75 2.15 -20.87
CA THR A 49 -4.98 0.97 -20.48
C THR A 49 -4.15 1.16 -19.20
N VAL A 50 -3.69 2.38 -18.93
CA VAL A 50 -2.97 2.72 -17.69
C VAL A 50 -3.95 2.85 -16.53
N VAL A 51 -5.12 3.46 -16.76
CA VAL A 51 -6.20 3.56 -15.77
C VAL A 51 -6.64 2.16 -15.34
N ASP A 52 -6.94 1.27 -16.30
CA ASP A 52 -7.37 -0.11 -16.03
C ASP A 52 -6.35 -0.89 -15.18
N GLN A 53 -5.05 -0.68 -15.44
CA GLN A 53 -3.98 -1.30 -14.66
C GLN A 53 -3.93 -0.76 -13.23
N ILE A 54 -4.05 0.56 -13.06
CA ILE A 54 -4.05 1.20 -11.74
C ILE A 54 -5.27 0.74 -10.94
N GLU A 55 -6.46 0.70 -11.54
CA GLU A 55 -7.68 0.22 -10.88
C GLU A 55 -7.54 -1.25 -10.45
N SER A 56 -6.99 -2.10 -11.32
CA SER A 56 -6.76 -3.52 -11.00
C SER A 56 -5.78 -3.69 -9.83
N LEU A 57 -4.68 -2.94 -9.81
CA LEU A 57 -3.71 -2.95 -8.72
C LEU A 57 -4.31 -2.40 -7.42
N THR A 58 -5.12 -1.35 -7.52
CA THR A 58 -5.78 -0.73 -6.36
C THR A 58 -6.76 -1.71 -5.72
N ALA A 59 -7.59 -2.37 -6.52
CA ALA A 59 -8.53 -3.38 -6.04
C ALA A 59 -7.81 -4.54 -5.34
N LEU A 60 -6.66 -4.98 -5.87
CA LEU A 60 -5.84 -6.02 -5.25
C LEU A 60 -5.30 -5.57 -3.88
N ILE A 61 -4.71 -4.37 -3.81
CA ILE A 61 -4.18 -3.80 -2.57
C ILE A 61 -5.29 -3.67 -1.52
N GLU A 62 -6.45 -3.12 -1.90
CA GLU A 62 -7.59 -2.95 -0.99
C GLU A 62 -8.15 -4.27 -0.49
N SER A 63 -8.22 -5.29 -1.36
CA SER A 63 -8.65 -6.63 -0.98
C SER A 63 -7.71 -7.24 0.05
N ASP A 64 -6.39 -7.15 -0.18
CA ASP A 64 -5.39 -7.70 0.73
C ASP A 64 -5.44 -6.99 2.10
N LEU A 65 -5.52 -5.66 2.11
CA LEU A 65 -5.64 -4.88 3.35
C LEU A 65 -6.91 -5.19 4.13
N ARG A 66 -8.04 -5.41 3.43
CA ARG A 66 -9.29 -5.80 4.06
C ARG A 66 -9.17 -7.18 4.72
N ASN A 67 -8.62 -8.15 4.00
CA ASN A 67 -8.39 -9.50 4.51
C ASN A 67 -7.48 -9.50 5.74
N GLU A 68 -6.40 -8.70 5.72
CA GLU A 68 -5.51 -8.53 6.87
C GLU A 68 -6.25 -7.94 8.08
N ASN A 69 -7.07 -6.92 7.87
CA ASN A 69 -7.84 -6.29 8.94
C ASN A 69 -8.89 -7.23 9.53
N GLU A 70 -9.64 -7.96 8.71
CA GLU A 70 -10.62 -8.98 9.16
C GLU A 70 -9.94 -10.04 10.03
N ARG A 71 -8.81 -10.58 9.57
CA ARG A 71 -8.00 -11.53 10.33
C ARG A 71 -7.52 -10.97 11.67
N ILE A 72 -7.12 -9.70 11.72
CA ILE A 72 -6.72 -9.03 12.98
C ILE A 72 -7.92 -8.94 13.95
N GLN A 73 -9.12 -8.63 13.45
CA GLN A 73 -10.33 -8.56 14.27
C GLN A 73 -10.74 -9.93 14.82
N GLU A 74 -10.64 -10.99 14.03
CA GLU A 74 -10.89 -12.36 14.47
C GLU A 74 -9.94 -12.78 15.61
N ILE A 75 -8.63 -12.51 15.46
CA ILE A 75 -7.63 -12.79 16.50
C ILE A 75 -7.98 -12.05 17.79
N ARG A 76 -8.35 -10.77 17.72
CA ARG A 76 -8.78 -9.99 18.89
C ARG A 76 -10.03 -10.58 19.53
N GLY A 77 -11.02 -10.98 18.74
CA GLY A 77 -12.24 -11.64 19.23
C GLY A 77 -11.95 -12.94 20.01
N HIS A 78 -11.04 -13.78 19.49
CA HIS A 78 -10.61 -15.00 20.18
C HIS A 78 -9.84 -14.72 21.48
N LEU A 79 -8.95 -13.73 21.48
CA LEU A 79 -8.19 -13.34 22.67
C LEU A 79 -9.10 -12.79 23.77
N ASP A 80 -10.06 -11.93 23.43
CA ASP A 80 -11.03 -11.36 24.37
C ASP A 80 -11.97 -12.44 24.95
N TRP A 81 -12.38 -13.41 24.12
CA TRP A 81 -13.21 -14.54 24.57
C TRP A 81 -12.45 -15.46 25.54
N SER A 82 -11.19 -15.75 25.24
CA SER A 82 -10.29 -16.53 26.11
C SER A 82 -10.07 -15.85 27.48
N GLN A 83 -9.92 -14.52 27.50
CA GLN A 83 -9.80 -13.76 28.76
C GLN A 83 -11.11 -13.72 29.57
N LYS A 84 -12.27 -13.61 28.92
CA LYS A 84 -13.58 -13.65 29.61
C LYS A 84 -13.91 -15.05 30.15
N GLY A 85 -13.54 -16.11 29.42
CA GLY A 85 -13.70 -17.50 29.86
C GLY A 85 -12.91 -17.83 31.14
N ARG A 86 -11.71 -17.27 31.30
CA ARG A 86 -10.90 -17.45 32.52
C ARG A 86 -11.46 -16.72 33.74
N ARG A 87 -12.12 -15.57 33.57
CA ARG A 87 -12.73 -14.82 34.69
C ARG A 87 -13.98 -15.51 35.26
N LYS A 88 -14.76 -16.22 34.44
CA LYS A 88 -15.99 -16.93 34.88
C LYS A 88 -15.74 -18.25 35.65
N GLN A 89 -14.50 -18.73 35.74
CA GLN A 89 -14.15 -19.96 36.47
C GLN A 89 -13.54 -19.69 37.86
N GLN A 90 -13.42 -18.43 38.28
CA GLN A 90 -12.86 -18.05 39.58
C GLN A 90 -13.87 -17.42 40.55
N ASP A 91 -15.16 -17.38 40.19
CA ASP A 91 -16.28 -17.00 41.06
C ASP A 91 -17.10 -18.23 41.46
#